data_AF-A0A484ZC77-F1
#
_entry.id   AF-A0A484ZC77-F1
#
_cell.length_a   1.000
_cell.length_b   1.000
_cell.length_c   1.000
_cell.angle_alpha   90.00
_cell.angle_beta   90.00
_cell.angle_gamma   90.00
#
_symmetry.space_group_name_H-M   'P 1'
#
loop_
_entity.id
_entity.type
_entity.pdbx_description
1 polymer ?
#
loop_
_entity_poly.entity_id
_entity_poly.type
_entity_poly.pdbx_seq_one_letter_code
_entity_poly.pdbx_strand_id
1 'polypeptide(L)'
;MPADQRSNLVQEIEQQMCDAPEYWQKYYHGDAQQQRFARLYSFSDRIRYYWPNPAIHRAQETLFSNLSRVEIPLPLLSQYLPEQFSAVRDGQLEPTPNALVLHKIRQVLRHYASACQTQLILRET
;
A
#
# COMPACT_ATOMS: atom_id res chain seq x y z
N MET A 1 -2.67 -3.89 -21.34
CA MET A 1 -2.87 -2.43 -21.43
C MET A 1 -1.66 -1.78 -22.10
N PRO A 2 -1.87 -0.88 -23.07
CA PRO A 2 -0.82 -0.08 -23.72
C PRO A 2 0.06 0.70 -22.73
N ALA A 3 1.29 1.03 -23.12
CA ALA A 3 2.29 1.62 -22.22
C ALA A 3 1.91 3.05 -21.78
N ASP A 4 1.32 3.82 -22.68
CA ASP A 4 0.79 5.18 -22.50
C ASP A 4 -0.40 5.25 -21.53
N GLN A 5 -1.08 4.12 -21.29
CA GLN A 5 -2.21 4.03 -20.37
C GLN A 5 -1.83 3.56 -18.96
N ARG A 6 -0.55 3.20 -18.73
CA ARG A 6 -0.05 2.77 -17.41
C ARG A 6 0.14 3.99 -16.51
N SER A 7 -0.24 3.86 -15.25
CA SER A 7 -0.07 4.93 -14.27
C SER A 7 1.38 5.24 -13.93
N ASN A 8 2.27 4.25 -14.05
CA ASN A 8 3.67 4.32 -13.64
C ASN A 8 3.86 4.85 -12.21
N LEU A 9 2.93 4.50 -11.30
CA LEU A 9 2.87 5.04 -9.93
C LEU A 9 4.22 4.94 -9.18
N VAL A 10 4.91 3.80 -9.29
CA VAL A 10 6.20 3.60 -8.61
C VAL A 10 7.28 4.54 -9.17
N GLN A 11 7.32 4.73 -10.49
CA GLN A 11 8.25 5.63 -11.14
C GLN A 11 7.95 7.09 -10.81
N GLU A 12 6.66 7.47 -10.80
CA GLU A 12 6.23 8.82 -10.44
C GLU A 12 6.62 9.14 -8.99
N ILE A 13 6.32 8.24 -8.04
CA ILE A 13 6.74 8.40 -6.65
C ILE A 13 8.26 8.57 -6.54
N GLU A 14 9.03 7.71 -7.22
CA GLU A 14 10.48 7.77 -7.14
C GLU A 14 11.05 9.07 -7.73
N GLN A 15 10.48 9.55 -8.83
CA GLN A 15 10.85 10.83 -9.42
C GLN A 15 10.59 11.98 -8.43
N GLN A 16 9.38 12.05 -7.85
CA GLN A 16 9.02 13.09 -6.89
C GLN A 16 9.89 13.03 -5.62
N MET A 17 10.24 11.83 -5.15
CA MET A 17 11.13 11.68 -4.00
C MET A 17 12.56 12.12 -4.31
N CYS A 18 13.06 11.89 -5.53
CA CYS A 18 14.38 12.39 -5.93
C CYS A 18 14.41 13.91 -6.13
N ASP A 19 13.35 14.49 -6.69
CA ASP A 19 13.27 15.93 -6.98
C ASP A 19 13.08 16.78 -5.72
N ALA A 20 12.38 16.26 -4.70
CA ALA A 20 12.10 16.96 -3.45
C ALA A 20 12.59 16.15 -2.22
N PRO A 21 13.91 15.99 -2.00
CA PRO A 21 14.44 15.02 -1.06
C PRO A 21 14.31 15.42 0.43
N GLU A 22 13.77 16.61 0.74
CA GLU A 22 13.75 17.17 2.10
C GLU A 22 13.13 16.25 3.16
N TYR A 23 12.15 15.45 2.77
CA TYR A 23 11.44 14.58 3.71
C TYR A 23 12.21 13.31 4.05
N TRP A 24 13.21 12.89 3.28
CA TRP A 24 13.91 11.60 3.50
C TRP A 24 15.43 11.70 3.61
N GLN A 25 16.08 12.71 3.04
CA GLN A 25 17.55 12.79 2.94
C GLN A 25 18.29 12.74 4.28
N LYS A 26 17.65 13.20 5.37
CA LYS A 26 18.23 13.14 6.72
C LYS A 26 18.14 11.75 7.37
N TYR A 27 17.36 10.84 6.79
CA TYR A 27 17.04 9.52 7.36
C TYR A 27 17.69 8.38 6.56
N TYR A 28 17.80 8.52 5.24
CA TYR A 28 18.34 7.47 4.38
C TYR A 28 19.75 7.84 3.95
N HIS A 29 20.74 7.11 4.47
CA HIS A 29 22.15 7.28 4.19
C HIS A 29 22.67 6.17 3.27
N GLY A 30 23.94 6.28 2.88
CA GLY A 30 24.60 5.30 2.01
C GLY A 30 24.59 5.72 0.55
N ASP A 31 24.88 4.76 -0.33
CA ASP A 31 24.92 4.96 -1.77
C ASP A 31 23.52 5.12 -2.41
N ALA A 32 23.48 5.43 -3.71
CA ALA A 32 22.23 5.65 -4.43
C ALA A 32 21.31 4.43 -4.45
N GLN A 33 21.86 3.21 -4.46
CA GLN A 33 21.08 1.97 -4.45
C GLN A 33 20.46 1.73 -3.08
N GLN A 34 21.23 1.96 -2.01
CA GLN A 34 20.77 1.88 -0.63
C GLN A 34 19.68 2.92 -0.34
N GLN A 35 19.86 4.15 -0.82
CA GLN A 35 18.85 5.20 -0.67
C GLN A 35 17.57 4.88 -1.45
N ARG A 36 17.69 4.38 -2.69
CA ARG A 36 16.53 3.94 -3.48
C ARG A 36 15.78 2.80 -2.80
N PHE A 37 16.49 1.82 -2.26
CA PHE A 37 15.90 0.76 -1.46
C PHE A 37 15.16 1.32 -0.24
N ALA A 38 15.78 2.25 0.48
CA ALA A 38 15.18 2.85 1.68
C ALA A 38 13.94 3.68 1.36
N ARG A 39 13.91 4.42 0.24
CA ARG A 39 12.72 5.18 -0.20
C ARG A 39 11.49 4.30 -0.43
N LEU A 40 11.69 3.06 -0.89
CA LEU A 40 10.62 2.12 -1.18
C LEU A 40 10.25 1.21 0.01
N TYR A 41 11.22 0.83 0.84
CA TYR A 41 11.05 -0.30 1.76
C TYR A 41 11.42 0.00 3.23
N SER A 42 11.94 1.19 3.54
CA SER A 42 12.29 1.52 4.93
C SER A 42 11.05 1.62 5.82
N PHE A 43 11.11 1.02 7.02
CA PHE A 43 10.08 1.15 8.04
C PHE A 43 9.87 2.58 8.57
N SER A 44 10.80 3.51 8.30
CA SER A 44 10.59 4.92 8.62
C SER A 44 9.52 5.59 7.76
N ASP A 45 9.11 4.95 6.66
CA ASP A 45 7.94 5.32 5.83
C ASP A 45 7.94 6.80 5.42
N ARG A 46 9.08 7.32 4.94
CA ARG A 46 9.19 8.75 4.55
C ARG A 46 8.42 9.07 3.26
N ILE A 47 8.08 8.05 2.48
CA ILE A 47 7.15 8.13 1.34
C ILE A 47 5.79 8.72 1.72
N ARG A 48 5.35 8.59 2.99
CA ARG A 48 4.03 9.10 3.43
C ARG A 48 3.81 10.59 3.20
N TYR A 49 4.89 11.39 3.17
CA TYR A 49 4.82 12.83 2.95
C TYR A 49 4.58 13.20 1.48
N TYR A 50 4.72 12.25 0.57
CA TYR A 50 4.59 12.47 -0.88
C TYR A 50 3.20 12.11 -1.41
N TRP A 51 2.37 11.34 -0.69
CA TRP A 51 1.00 11.01 -1.12
C TRP A 51 0.11 12.23 -1.46
N PRO A 52 0.24 13.40 -0.79
CA PRO A 52 -0.49 14.60 -1.18
C PRO A 52 -0.04 15.25 -2.51
N ASN A 53 1.07 14.80 -3.11
CA ASN A 53 1.57 15.36 -4.37
C ASN A 53 0.55 15.09 -5.51
N PRO A 54 0.13 16.11 -6.27
CA PRO A 54 -0.88 15.95 -7.33
C PRO A 54 -0.51 14.95 -8.44
N ALA A 55 0.78 14.81 -8.76
CA ALA A 55 1.23 13.86 -9.78
C ALA A 55 1.11 12.41 -9.29
N ILE A 56 1.50 12.15 -8.03
CA ILE A 56 1.32 10.85 -7.37
C ILE A 56 -0.17 10.52 -7.25
N HIS A 57 -1.00 11.47 -6.84
CA HIS A 57 -2.44 11.28 -6.74
C HIS A 57 -3.06 10.88 -8.09
N ARG A 58 -2.72 11.60 -9.17
CA ARG A 58 -3.20 11.27 -10.52
C ARG A 58 -2.75 9.88 -10.98
N ALA A 59 -1.50 9.50 -10.69
CA ALA A 59 -1.01 8.16 -10.99
C ALA A 59 -1.76 7.09 -10.18
N GLN A 60 -2.08 7.36 -8.91
CA GLN A 60 -2.88 6.47 -8.08
C GLN A 60 -4.30 6.30 -8.64
N GLU A 61 -4.99 7.39 -8.98
CA GLU A 61 -6.32 7.35 -9.60
C GLU A 61 -6.32 6.56 -10.90
N THR A 62 -5.32 6.79 -11.75
CA THR A 62 -5.14 6.06 -13.01
C THR A 62 -4.97 4.56 -12.75
N LEU A 63 -4.13 4.19 -11.77
CA LEU A 63 -3.94 2.79 -11.37
C LEU A 63 -5.26 2.15 -10.93
N PHE A 64 -6.01 2.83 -10.05
CA PHE A 64 -7.27 2.31 -9.49
C PHE A 64 -8.35 2.21 -10.56
N SER A 65 -8.44 3.19 -11.47
CA SER A 65 -9.35 3.14 -12.62
C SER A 65 -9.02 1.97 -13.53
N ASN A 66 -7.74 1.75 -13.85
CA ASN A 66 -7.32 0.65 -14.71
C ASN A 66 -7.62 -0.72 -14.09
N LEU A 67 -7.31 -0.89 -12.81
CA LEU A 67 -7.54 -2.15 -12.11
C LEU A 67 -9.04 -2.42 -11.85
N SER A 68 -9.87 -1.39 -11.70
CA SER A 68 -11.33 -1.56 -11.54
C SER A 68 -12.04 -2.03 -12.81
N ARG A 69 -11.38 -1.96 -13.98
CA ARG A 69 -11.95 -2.37 -15.28
C ARG A 69 -11.57 -3.79 -15.69
N VAL A 70 -10.77 -4.48 -14.89
CA VAL A 70 -10.29 -5.82 -15.18
C VAL A 70 -10.54 -6.72 -13.98
N GLU A 71 -10.82 -8.00 -14.25
CA GLU A 71 -10.77 -9.01 -13.20
C GLU A 71 -9.31 -9.30 -12.86
N ILE A 72 -8.91 -9.10 -11.61
CA ILE A 72 -7.53 -9.34 -11.16
C ILE A 72 -7.31 -10.86 -11.07
N PRO A 73 -6.39 -11.46 -11.85
CA PRO A 73 -6.16 -12.90 -11.81
C PRO A 73 -5.71 -13.35 -10.40
N LEU A 74 -6.38 -14.37 -9.86
CA LEU A 74 -6.10 -14.90 -8.52
C LEU A 74 -4.62 -15.30 -8.29
N PRO A 75 -3.88 -15.88 -9.26
CA PRO A 75 -2.46 -16.16 -9.06
C PRO A 75 -1.62 -14.90 -8.83
N LEU A 76 -1.95 -13.78 -9.50
CA LEU A 76 -1.27 -12.50 -9.28
C LEU A 76 -1.63 -11.93 -7.91
N LEU A 77 -2.90 -12.04 -7.51
CA LEU A 77 -3.31 -11.63 -6.16
C LEU A 77 -2.57 -12.44 -5.09
N SER A 78 -2.44 -13.75 -5.26
CA SER A 78 -1.68 -14.64 -4.37
C SER A 78 -0.20 -14.24 -4.29
N GLN A 79 0.42 -13.90 -5.43
CA GLN A 79 1.82 -13.51 -5.50
C GLN A 79 2.14 -12.18 -4.77
N TYR A 80 1.25 -11.19 -4.88
CA TYR A 80 1.54 -9.82 -4.43
C TYR A 80 0.79 -9.39 -3.16
N LEU A 81 -0.37 -10.00 -2.88
CA LEU A 81 -1.24 -9.69 -1.73
C LEU A 81 -1.78 -11.00 -1.11
N PRO A 82 -0.90 -11.87 -0.56
CA PRO A 82 -1.27 -13.22 -0.14
C PRO A 82 -2.36 -13.26 0.93
N GLU A 83 -2.39 -12.32 1.87
CA GLU A 83 -3.45 -12.30 2.88
C GLU A 83 -4.80 -11.85 2.32
N GLN A 84 -4.80 -10.93 1.35
CA GLN A 84 -6.01 -10.52 0.64
C GLN A 84 -6.51 -11.63 -0.27
N PHE A 85 -5.61 -12.38 -0.92
CA PHE A 85 -5.97 -13.56 -1.70
C PHE A 85 -6.74 -14.58 -0.85
N SER A 86 -6.24 -14.92 0.35
CA SER A 86 -6.96 -15.81 1.26
C SER A 86 -8.37 -15.29 1.57
N ALA A 87 -8.51 -14.00 1.89
CA ALA A 87 -9.80 -13.40 2.19
C ALA A 87 -10.76 -13.39 0.97
N VAL A 88 -10.25 -13.15 -0.25
CA VAL A 88 -11.03 -13.22 -1.49
C VAL A 88 -11.49 -14.64 -1.77
N ARG A 89 -10.58 -15.62 -1.67
CA ARG A 89 -10.89 -17.04 -1.89
C ARG A 89 -11.96 -17.55 -0.92
N ASP A 90 -11.93 -17.07 0.32
CA ASP A 90 -12.87 -17.46 1.37
C ASP A 90 -14.18 -16.64 1.34
N GLY A 91 -14.39 -15.81 0.30
CA GLY A 91 -15.60 -15.01 0.10
C GLY A 91 -15.78 -13.85 1.08
N GLN A 92 -14.72 -13.46 1.79
CA GLN A 92 -14.74 -12.42 2.84
C GLN A 92 -14.29 -11.04 2.32
N LEU A 93 -13.80 -10.96 1.09
CA LEU A 93 -13.28 -9.73 0.49
C LEU A 93 -13.57 -9.69 -1.01
N GLU A 94 -14.10 -8.57 -1.48
CA GLU A 94 -14.22 -8.28 -2.92
C GLU A 94 -12.83 -7.92 -3.49
N PRO A 95 -12.42 -8.47 -4.65
CA PRO A 95 -11.11 -8.21 -5.25
C PRO A 95 -11.00 -6.83 -5.95
N THR A 96 -11.60 -5.79 -5.38
CA THR A 96 -11.50 -4.42 -5.92
C THR A 96 -10.28 -3.68 -5.34
N PRO A 97 -9.63 -2.77 -6.09
CA PRO A 97 -8.42 -2.07 -5.61
C PRO A 97 -8.60 -1.38 -4.25
N ASN A 98 -9.72 -0.68 -4.07
CA ASN A 98 -10.06 -0.01 -2.80
C ASN A 98 -10.23 -1.01 -1.65
N ALA A 99 -10.96 -2.10 -1.88
CA ALA A 99 -11.21 -3.11 -0.84
C ALA A 99 -9.90 -3.80 -0.42
N LEU A 100 -9.03 -4.12 -1.37
CA LEU A 100 -7.72 -4.74 -1.11
C LEU A 100 -6.84 -3.84 -0.22
N VAL A 101 -6.75 -2.54 -0.53
CA VAL A 101 -5.97 -1.56 0.24
C VAL A 101 -6.54 -1.38 1.64
N LEU A 102 -7.86 -1.18 1.76
CA LEU A 102 -8.52 -1.06 3.07
C LEU A 102 -8.37 -2.33 3.90
N HIS A 103 -8.39 -3.51 3.28
CA HIS A 103 -8.13 -4.76 3.99
C HIS A 103 -6.72 -4.78 4.57
N LYS A 104 -5.69 -4.36 3.80
CA LYS A 104 -4.30 -4.31 4.28
C LYS A 104 -4.14 -3.36 5.47
N ILE A 105 -4.75 -2.18 5.41
CA ILE A 105 -4.76 -1.21 6.53
C ILE A 105 -5.44 -1.82 7.76
N ARG A 106 -6.61 -2.44 7.58
CA ARG A 106 -7.38 -3.06 8.67
C ARG A 106 -6.61 -4.20 9.36
N GLN A 107 -5.73 -4.92 8.66
CA GLN A 107 -4.90 -5.94 9.30
C GLN A 107 -4.03 -5.36 10.42
N VAL A 108 -3.43 -4.18 10.21
CA VAL A 108 -2.67 -3.49 11.27
C VAL A 108 -3.61 -3.05 12.39
N LEU A 109 -4.75 -2.43 12.05
CA LEU A 109 -5.72 -1.95 13.04
C LEU A 109 -6.28 -3.07 13.93
N ARG A 110 -6.45 -4.29 13.40
CA ARG A 110 -6.92 -5.45 14.17
C ARG A 110 -5.96 -5.84 15.29
N HIS A 111 -4.65 -5.69 15.11
CA HIS A 111 -3.69 -5.95 16.19
C HIS A 111 -3.88 -4.97 17.35
N TYR A 112 -4.05 -3.68 17.05
CA TYR A 112 -4.35 -2.67 18.07
C TYR A 112 -5.69 -2.92 18.74
N ALA A 113 -6.74 -3.22 17.97
CA ALA A 113 -8.06 -3.52 18.51
C ALA A 113 -8.04 -4.72 19.45
N SER A 114 -7.32 -5.79 19.08
CA SER A 114 -7.15 -6.99 19.92
C SER A 114 -6.40 -6.69 21.22
N ALA A 115 -5.42 -5.79 21.20
CA ALA A 115 -4.67 -5.41 22.39
C ALA A 115 -5.45 -4.46 23.32
N CYS A 116 -6.37 -3.66 22.75
CA CYS A 116 -7.19 -2.71 23.49
C CYS A 116 -8.53 -3.27 23.97
N GLN A 117 -8.99 -4.41 23.44
CA GLN A 117 -10.18 -5.09 23.95
C GLN A 117 -9.83 -5.75 25.29
N THR A 118 -10.17 -5.07 26.39
CA THR A 118 -10.28 -5.71 27.70
C THR A 118 -11.33 -6.81 27.58
N GLN A 119 -10.90 -8.05 27.76
CA GLN A 119 -11.80 -9.17 28.02
C GLN A 119 -12.69 -8.75 29.20
N LEU A 120 -13.96 -8.42 28.93
CA LEU A 120 -15.01 -8.44 29.95
C LEU A 120 -15.13 -9.91 30.36
N ILE A 121 -14.21 -10.34 31.24
CA ILE A 121 -14.34 -11.60 31.95
C ILE A 121 -15.63 -11.43 32.75
N LEU A 122 -16.65 -12.17 32.29
CA LEU A 122 -17.89 -12.44 32.97
C LEU A 122 -17.62 -12.60 34.47
N ARG A 123 -17.95 -11.57 35.26
CA ARG A 123 -18.23 -11.74 36.68
C ARG A 123 -19.71 -12.09 36.79
N GLU A 124 -20.04 -13.32 36.43
CA GLU A 124 -21.23 -13.98 36.94
C GLU A 124 -20.79 -14.84 38.13
N THR A 125 -21.12 -14.36 39.33
CA THR A 125 -21.44 -15.15 40.52
C THR A 125 -22.52 -14.41 41.28
#